data_AF-A0A8T4X898-F1
#
_entry.id   AF-A0A8T4X898-F1
#
_cell.length_a   1.000
_cell.length_b   1.000
_cell.length_c   1.000
_cell.angle_alpha   90.00
_cell.angle_beta   90.00
_cell.angle_gamma   90.00
#
_symmetry.space_group_name_H-M   'P 1'
#
loop_
_entity.id
_entity.type
_entity.pdbx_description
1 polymer ?
#
loop_
_entity_poly.entity_id
_entity_poly.type
_entity_poly.pdbx_seq_one_letter_code
_entity_poly.pdbx_strand_id
1 'polypeptide(L)'
;MMVNPNLVRNESSSVSQTVTIVPRLEYSNYLLSGIMDTLKRKKTEIKKLNRVYLELDNDDHTCVRALDFERTISFSLEILSKIHKKITSISGITSIPKLLPLIPMMRTVSAQLYTLLPVCSKNLSELSVHLGSIILDSAILTEARFDFSQSNIESSLVLNEVKLMVDSKINKQYPNLDFSKACNT
;
A
#
# COMPACT_ATOMS: atom_id res chain seq x y z
N MET A 1 -36.59 -20.78 -32.97
CA MET A 1 -35.19 -20.77 -32.52
C MET A 1 -35.20 -20.30 -31.07
N MET A 2 -35.23 -21.23 -30.09
CA MET A 2 -35.27 -20.87 -28.67
C MET A 2 -33.83 -20.67 -28.18
N VAL A 3 -33.48 -19.43 -27.87
CA VAL A 3 -32.20 -19.08 -27.26
C VAL A 3 -32.23 -19.59 -25.81
N ASN A 4 -31.22 -20.37 -25.42
CA ASN A 4 -31.14 -20.95 -24.09
C ASN A 4 -31.00 -19.82 -23.04
N PRO A 5 -31.98 -19.60 -22.15
CA PRO A 5 -31.99 -18.44 -21.26
C PRO A 5 -30.81 -18.44 -20.26
N ASN A 6 -30.21 -19.60 -19.99
CA ASN A 6 -29.02 -19.72 -19.14
C ASN A 6 -27.74 -19.19 -19.82
N LEU A 7 -27.67 -19.27 -21.16
CA LEU A 7 -26.52 -18.76 -21.92
C LEU A 7 -26.54 -17.23 -21.96
N VAL A 8 -27.71 -16.63 -22.22
CA VAL A 8 -27.92 -15.17 -22.23
C VAL A 8 -27.70 -14.54 -20.85
N ARG A 9 -28.08 -15.26 -19.78
CA ARG A 9 -27.87 -14.78 -18.41
C ARG A 9 -26.39 -14.76 -18.01
N ASN A 10 -25.60 -15.73 -18.45
CA ASN A 10 -24.15 -15.75 -18.20
C ASN A 10 -23.41 -14.69 -19.01
N GLU A 11 -23.80 -14.47 -20.27
CA GLU A 11 -23.22 -13.41 -21.12
C GLU A 11 -23.58 -12.00 -20.65
N SER A 12 -24.82 -11.76 -20.22
CA SER A 12 -25.21 -10.46 -19.66
C SER A 12 -24.55 -10.17 -18.31
N SER A 13 -24.35 -11.19 -17.46
CA SER A 13 -23.59 -11.07 -16.22
C SER A 13 -22.11 -10.76 -16.48
N SER A 14 -21.47 -11.43 -17.43
CA SER A 14 -20.06 -11.20 -17.75
C SER A 14 -19.83 -9.82 -18.38
N VAL A 15 -20.73 -9.36 -19.24
CA VAL A 15 -20.70 -7.99 -19.81
C VAL A 15 -20.89 -6.95 -18.70
N SER A 16 -21.89 -7.11 -17.83
CA SER A 16 -22.12 -6.16 -16.72
C SER A 16 -20.95 -6.11 -15.74
N GLN A 17 -20.34 -7.25 -15.41
CA GLN A 17 -19.17 -7.31 -14.52
C GLN A 17 -17.96 -6.63 -15.18
N THR A 18 -17.71 -6.88 -16.47
CA THR A 18 -16.61 -6.28 -17.23
C THR A 18 -16.72 -4.75 -17.27
N VAL A 19 -17.92 -4.21 -17.49
CA VAL A 19 -18.15 -2.75 -17.58
C VAL A 19 -17.95 -2.04 -16.24
N THR A 20 -18.11 -2.73 -15.11
CA THR A 20 -17.98 -2.13 -13.77
C THR A 20 -16.57 -2.18 -13.19
N ILE A 21 -15.68 -3.02 -13.71
CA ILE A 21 -14.32 -3.21 -13.17
C ILE A 21 -13.46 -1.95 -13.32
N VAL A 22 -13.51 -1.31 -14.48
CA VAL A 22 -12.68 -0.12 -14.75
C VAL A 22 -13.02 1.05 -13.82
N PRO A 23 -14.30 1.48 -13.67
CA PRO A 23 -14.66 2.54 -12.72
C PRO A 23 -14.27 2.22 -11.27
N ARG A 24 -14.39 0.95 -10.86
CA ARG A 24 -14.00 0.52 -9.51
C ARG A 24 -12.49 0.61 -9.29
N LEU A 25 -11.68 0.30 -10.32
CA LEU A 25 -10.23 0.41 -10.26
C LEU A 25 -9.78 1.88 -10.24
N GLU A 26 -10.43 2.74 -11.03
CA GLU A 26 -10.20 4.19 -11.01
C GLU A 26 -10.52 4.79 -9.63
N TYR A 27 -11.65 4.40 -9.04
CA TYR A 27 -12.01 4.79 -7.68
C TYR A 27 -10.97 4.30 -6.64
N SER A 28 -10.47 3.08 -6.79
CA SER A 28 -9.39 2.55 -5.95
C SER A 28 -8.14 3.42 -6.04
N ASN A 29 -7.79 3.86 -7.25
CA ASN A 29 -6.64 4.72 -7.48
C ASN A 29 -6.83 6.11 -6.85
N TYR A 30 -8.03 6.70 -6.99
CA TYR A 30 -8.39 7.95 -6.34
C TYR A 30 -8.24 7.90 -4.81
N LEU A 31 -8.77 6.84 -4.19
CA LEU A 31 -8.64 6.62 -2.74
C LEU A 31 -7.17 6.48 -2.31
N LEU A 32 -6.38 5.73 -3.09
CA LEU A 32 -4.94 5.58 -2.84
C LEU A 32 -4.21 6.92 -2.86
N SER A 33 -4.48 7.76 -3.85
CA SER A 33 -3.89 9.10 -3.95
C SER A 33 -4.23 9.96 -2.72
N GLY A 34 -5.49 9.93 -2.25
CA GLY A 34 -5.92 10.66 -1.06
C GLY A 34 -5.20 10.21 0.23
N ILE A 35 -4.98 8.90 0.39
CA ILE A 35 -4.19 8.34 1.51
C ILE A 35 -2.73 8.82 1.41
N MET A 36 -2.14 8.71 0.23
CA MET A 36 -0.76 9.14 -0.01
C MET A 36 -0.56 10.63 0.30
N ASP A 37 -1.48 11.49 -0.11
CA ASP A 37 -1.38 12.93 0.14
C ASP A 37 -1.48 13.27 1.63
N THR A 38 -2.31 12.53 2.37
CA THR A 38 -2.38 12.65 3.84
C THR A 38 -1.05 12.25 4.49
N LEU A 39 -0.45 11.14 4.04
CA LEU A 39 0.86 10.70 4.53
C LEU A 39 1.99 11.68 4.16
N LYS A 40 1.97 12.26 2.96
CA LYS A 40 2.95 13.28 2.56
C LYS A 40 2.88 14.51 3.45
N ARG A 41 1.68 15.01 3.75
CA ARG A 41 1.50 16.14 4.69
C ARG A 41 2.06 15.80 6.07
N LYS A 42 1.71 14.62 6.60
CA LYS A 42 2.21 14.15 7.90
C LYS A 42 3.73 13.96 7.93
N LYS A 43 4.33 13.45 6.85
CA LYS A 43 5.79 13.34 6.73
C LYS A 43 6.47 14.70 6.86
N THR A 44 5.94 15.72 6.19
CA THR A 44 6.50 17.08 6.24
C THR A 44 6.38 17.68 7.66
N GLU A 45 5.25 17.47 8.33
CA GLU A 45 5.06 17.89 9.72
C GLU A 45 6.07 17.22 10.65
N ILE A 46 6.20 15.89 10.60
CA ILE A 46 7.15 15.13 11.44
C ILE A 46 8.58 15.53 11.15
N LYS A 47 8.98 15.66 9.88
CA LYS A 47 10.34 16.06 9.52
C LYS A 47 10.69 17.45 10.08
N LYS A 48 9.74 18.39 10.10
CA LYS A 48 9.93 19.70 10.71
C LYS A 48 10.12 19.59 12.23
N LEU A 49 9.29 18.78 12.89
CA LEU A 49 9.39 18.55 14.33
C LEU A 49 10.72 17.89 14.71
N ASN A 50 11.14 16.84 13.99
CA ASN A 50 12.38 16.12 14.24
C ASN A 50 13.61 17.03 14.15
N ARG A 51 13.62 17.95 13.17
CA ARG A 51 14.70 18.95 13.06
C ARG A 51 14.77 19.86 14.28
N VAL A 52 13.62 20.36 14.75
CA VAL A 52 13.56 21.20 15.96
C VAL A 52 14.03 20.43 17.18
N TYR A 53 13.64 19.16 17.32
CA TYR A 53 14.08 18.32 18.44
C TYR A 53 15.59 18.11 18.49
N LEU A 54 16.24 17.94 17.33
CA LEU A 54 17.69 17.78 17.23
C LEU A 54 18.48 19.04 17.58
N GLU A 55 17.88 20.22 17.36
CA GLU A 55 18.50 21.51 17.70
C GLU A 55 18.41 21.82 19.21
N LEU A 56 17.58 21.08 19.97
CA LEU A 56 17.29 21.33 21.39
C LEU A 56 18.04 20.42 22.38
N ASP A 57 19.00 19.61 21.91
CA ASP A 57 19.82 18.67 22.72
C ASP A 57 18.97 17.83 23.70
N ASN A 58 17.86 17.28 23.19
CA ASN A 58 16.91 16.49 23.97
C ASN A 58 17.36 15.02 24.09
N ASP A 59 16.94 14.40 25.20
CA ASP A 59 17.14 12.98 25.53
C ASP A 59 17.00 12.01 24.33
N ASP A 60 17.96 11.09 24.23
CA ASP A 60 18.14 10.12 23.14
C ASP A 60 16.83 9.35 22.84
N HIS A 61 16.06 8.96 23.86
CA HIS A 61 14.86 8.13 23.67
C HIS A 61 13.69 8.84 22.97
N THR A 62 13.51 10.14 23.20
CA THR A 62 12.44 10.90 22.52
C THR A 62 12.78 11.14 21.06
N CYS A 63 14.06 11.36 20.78
CA CYS A 63 14.58 11.48 19.42
C CYS A 63 14.37 10.18 18.62
N VAL A 64 14.70 9.04 19.22
CA VAL A 64 14.51 7.70 18.63
C VAL A 64 13.06 7.44 18.22
N ARG A 65 12.08 7.67 19.12
CA ARG A 65 10.65 7.45 18.79
C ARG A 65 10.17 8.34 17.65
N ALA A 66 10.64 9.59 17.60
CA ALA A 66 10.25 10.53 16.55
C ALA A 66 10.81 10.11 15.16
N LEU A 67 11.99 9.50 15.15
CA LEU A 67 12.58 8.92 13.94
C LEU A 67 11.87 7.64 13.50
N ASP A 68 11.41 6.81 14.43
CA ASP A 68 10.60 5.63 14.09
C ASP A 68 9.29 6.03 13.41
N PHE A 69 8.68 7.15 13.80
CA PHE A 69 7.51 7.68 13.09
C PHE A 69 7.87 8.16 11.68
N GLU A 70 8.98 8.89 11.51
CA GLU A 70 9.44 9.31 10.18
C GLU A 70 9.77 8.11 9.28
N ARG A 71 10.38 7.06 9.85
CA ARG A 71 10.70 5.79 9.19
C ARG A 71 9.43 5.07 8.74
N THR A 72 8.45 4.88 9.63
CA THR A 72 7.17 4.23 9.30
C THR A 72 6.41 4.98 8.21
N ILE A 73 6.31 6.32 8.29
CA ILE A 73 5.63 7.10 7.25
C ILE A 73 6.41 7.04 5.93
N SER A 74 7.74 7.11 5.96
CA SER A 74 8.57 7.03 4.75
C SER A 74 8.45 5.66 4.07
N PHE A 75 8.51 4.58 4.84
CA PHE A 75 8.25 3.23 4.37
C PHE A 75 6.88 3.11 3.71
N SER A 76 5.84 3.59 4.40
CA SER A 76 4.47 3.56 3.90
C SER A 76 4.35 4.28 2.55
N LEU A 77 4.92 5.48 2.42
CA LEU A 77 4.87 6.26 1.18
C LEU A 77 5.58 5.58 0.00
N GLU A 78 6.75 4.97 0.23
CA GLU A 78 7.49 4.26 -0.82
C GLU A 78 6.72 3.03 -1.31
N ILE A 79 6.14 2.25 -0.39
CA ILE A 79 5.29 1.11 -0.75
C ILE A 79 4.04 1.54 -1.51
N LEU A 80 3.32 2.56 -1.02
CA LEU A 80 2.12 3.06 -1.69
C LEU A 80 2.43 3.68 -3.06
N SER A 81 3.60 4.30 -3.24
CA SER A 81 4.07 4.77 -4.55
C SER A 81 4.30 3.60 -5.53
N LYS A 82 4.91 2.50 -5.08
CA LYS A 82 5.06 1.28 -5.91
C LYS A 82 3.70 0.66 -6.25
N ILE A 83 2.76 0.60 -5.30
CA ILE A 83 1.37 0.14 -5.52
C ILE A 83 0.66 1.00 -6.56
N HIS A 84 0.68 2.33 -6.38
CA HIS A 84 0.04 3.28 -7.28
C HIS A 84 0.56 3.12 -8.71
N LYS A 85 1.89 3.06 -8.89
CA LYS A 85 2.50 2.81 -10.20
C LYS A 85 1.99 1.52 -10.85
N LYS A 86 1.93 0.41 -10.09
CA LYS A 86 1.43 -0.87 -10.58
C LYS A 86 -0.05 -0.78 -11.00
N ILE A 87 -0.91 -0.16 -10.19
CA ILE A 87 -2.33 0.06 -10.53
C ILE A 87 -2.45 0.88 -11.82
N THR A 88 -1.71 1.98 -11.95
CA THR A 88 -1.77 2.84 -13.14
C THR A 88 -1.16 2.22 -14.40
N SER A 89 -0.36 1.15 -14.27
CA SER A 89 0.29 0.45 -15.38
C SER A 89 -0.56 -0.67 -16.01
N ILE A 90 -1.72 -0.96 -15.42
CA ILE A 90 -2.64 -1.98 -15.92
C ILE A 90 -3.17 -1.57 -17.30
N SER A 91 -3.04 -2.49 -18.25
CA SER A 91 -3.54 -2.34 -19.63
C SER A 91 -4.53 -3.48 -19.89
N GLY A 92 -5.79 -3.25 -19.52
CA GLY A 92 -6.89 -4.18 -19.73
C GLY A 92 -7.09 -5.21 -18.61
N ILE A 93 -8.27 -5.85 -18.65
CA ILE A 93 -8.78 -6.71 -17.57
C ILE A 93 -7.91 -7.92 -17.26
N THR A 94 -7.23 -8.49 -18.27
CA THR A 94 -6.33 -9.65 -18.14
C THR A 94 -5.06 -9.35 -17.35
N SER A 95 -4.72 -8.07 -17.17
CA SER A 95 -3.57 -7.67 -16.36
C SER A 95 -3.91 -7.39 -14.90
N ILE A 96 -5.20 -7.22 -14.56
CA ILE A 96 -5.66 -6.93 -13.19
C ILE A 96 -5.32 -8.05 -12.20
N PRO A 97 -5.44 -9.36 -12.54
CA PRO A 97 -5.05 -10.43 -11.62
C PRO A 97 -3.60 -10.32 -11.12
N LYS A 98 -2.71 -9.69 -11.90
CA LYS A 98 -1.29 -9.46 -11.53
C LYS A 98 -1.12 -8.44 -10.40
N LEU A 99 -2.18 -7.75 -9.99
CA LEU A 99 -2.18 -6.85 -8.83
C LEU A 99 -2.30 -7.60 -7.50
N LEU A 100 -2.48 -8.93 -7.49
CA LEU A 100 -2.62 -9.72 -6.26
C LEU A 100 -1.54 -9.45 -5.20
N PRO A 101 -0.24 -9.30 -5.54
CA PRO A 101 0.81 -9.00 -4.54
C PRO A 101 0.63 -7.65 -3.83
N LEU A 102 -0.17 -6.74 -4.38
CA LEU A 102 -0.41 -5.44 -3.74
C LEU A 102 -1.24 -5.56 -2.46
N ILE A 103 -2.09 -6.59 -2.38
CA ILE A 103 -3.01 -6.80 -1.25
C ILE A 103 -2.27 -7.00 0.07
N PRO A 104 -1.36 -7.99 0.22
CA PRO A 104 -0.58 -8.13 1.44
C PRO A 104 0.32 -6.91 1.69
N MET A 105 0.88 -6.26 0.66
CA MET A 105 1.68 -5.03 0.84
C MET A 105 0.85 -3.91 1.52
N MET A 106 -0.38 -3.69 1.06
CA MET A 106 -1.29 -2.71 1.65
C MET A 106 -1.67 -3.07 3.08
N ARG A 107 -1.89 -4.36 3.37
CA ARG A 107 -2.21 -4.84 4.72
C ARG A 107 -1.04 -4.64 5.69
N THR A 108 0.19 -4.91 5.26
CA THR A 108 1.39 -4.64 6.07
C THR A 108 1.53 -3.16 6.38
N VAL A 109 1.40 -2.29 5.37
CA VAL A 109 1.44 -0.83 5.59
C VAL A 109 0.31 -0.38 6.52
N SER A 110 -0.90 -0.90 6.33
CA SER A 110 -2.05 -0.58 7.18
C SER A 110 -1.78 -0.93 8.65
N ALA A 111 -1.22 -2.12 8.91
CA ALA A 111 -0.88 -2.56 10.26
C ALA A 111 0.16 -1.64 10.91
N GLN A 112 1.20 -1.23 10.16
CA GLN A 112 2.22 -0.30 10.68
C GLN A 112 1.66 1.10 10.96
N LEU A 113 0.67 1.55 10.18
CA LEU A 113 0.04 2.85 10.37
C LEU A 113 -1.01 2.84 11.49
N TYR A 114 -1.43 1.69 11.99
CA TYR A 114 -2.57 1.59 12.92
C TYR A 114 -2.41 2.48 14.17
N THR A 115 -1.23 2.45 14.78
CA THR A 115 -0.95 3.24 16.00
C THR A 115 -0.70 4.72 15.70
N LEU A 116 -0.10 5.03 14.54
CA LEU A 116 0.34 6.39 14.21
C LEU A 116 -0.74 7.23 13.53
N LEU A 117 -1.46 6.62 12.60
CA LEU A 117 -2.43 7.25 11.71
C LEU A 117 -3.61 6.27 11.49
N PRO A 118 -4.44 6.04 12.53
CA PRO A 118 -5.50 5.03 12.48
C PRO A 118 -6.51 5.27 11.34
N VAL A 119 -6.75 6.52 10.97
CA VAL A 119 -7.61 6.87 9.82
C VAL A 119 -6.99 6.39 8.51
N CYS A 120 -5.68 6.60 8.30
CA CYS A 120 -4.99 6.09 7.11
C CYS A 120 -4.95 4.55 7.10
N SER A 121 -4.71 3.93 8.26
CA SER A 121 -4.75 2.48 8.43
C SER A 121 -6.12 1.92 8.02
N LYS A 122 -7.21 2.46 8.57
CA LYS A 122 -8.57 2.06 8.21
C LYS A 122 -8.84 2.20 6.71
N ASN A 123 -8.58 3.37 6.13
CA ASN A 123 -8.82 3.63 4.71
C ASN A 123 -8.00 2.68 3.81
N LEU A 124 -6.76 2.37 4.21
CA LEU A 124 -5.91 1.45 3.45
C LEU A 124 -6.38 0.00 3.57
N SER A 125 -6.86 -0.41 4.75
CA SER A 125 -7.50 -1.71 4.94
C SER A 125 -8.74 -1.86 4.06
N GLU A 126 -9.62 -0.86 4.04
CA GLU A 126 -10.81 -0.84 3.17
C GLU A 126 -10.44 -0.89 1.70
N LEU A 127 -9.46 -0.08 1.27
CA LEU A 127 -8.95 -0.10 -0.09
C LEU A 127 -8.36 -1.47 -0.47
N SER A 128 -7.68 -2.15 0.46
CA SER A 128 -7.15 -3.50 0.20
C SER A 128 -8.26 -4.52 -0.05
N VAL A 129 -9.39 -4.40 0.66
CA VAL A 129 -10.55 -5.28 0.44
C VAL A 129 -11.21 -4.96 -0.88
N HIS A 130 -11.42 -3.68 -1.18
CA HIS A 130 -12.03 -3.22 -2.42
C HIS A 130 -11.22 -3.67 -3.65
N LEU A 131 -9.89 -3.46 -3.63
CA LEU A 131 -9.01 -3.90 -4.70
C LEU A 131 -8.97 -5.43 -4.81
N GLY A 132 -8.98 -6.14 -3.67
CA GLY A 132 -9.08 -7.60 -3.65
C GLY A 132 -10.33 -8.11 -4.37
N SER A 133 -11.49 -7.48 -4.14
CA SER A 133 -12.72 -7.83 -4.85
C SER A 133 -12.62 -7.60 -6.35
N ILE A 134 -12.04 -6.48 -6.80
CA ILE A 134 -11.82 -6.23 -8.24
C ILE A 134 -10.92 -7.31 -8.85
N ILE A 135 -9.85 -7.68 -8.16
CA ILE A 135 -8.91 -8.71 -8.60
C ILE A 135 -9.63 -10.06 -8.76
N LEU A 136 -10.45 -10.47 -7.78
CA LEU A 136 -11.24 -11.70 -7.85
C LEU A 136 -12.22 -11.67 -9.03
N ASP A 137 -12.98 -10.60 -9.18
CA ASP A 137 -13.95 -10.44 -10.28
C ASP A 137 -13.26 -10.53 -11.65
N SER A 138 -12.11 -9.86 -11.78
CA SER A 138 -11.31 -9.91 -13.02
C SER A 138 -10.79 -11.32 -13.32
N ALA A 139 -10.36 -12.06 -12.30
CA ALA A 139 -9.84 -13.41 -12.50
C ALA A 139 -10.92 -14.41 -12.89
N ILE A 140 -12.15 -14.25 -12.37
CA ILE A 140 -13.30 -15.04 -12.81
C ILE A 140 -13.56 -14.80 -14.30
N LEU A 141 -13.56 -13.54 -14.73
CA LEU A 141 -13.83 -13.17 -16.12
C LEU A 141 -12.72 -13.58 -17.10
N THR A 142 -11.47 -13.65 -16.63
CA THR A 142 -10.32 -13.98 -17.47
C THR A 142 -9.80 -15.40 -17.25
N GLU A 143 -10.52 -16.21 -16.45
CA GLU A 143 -10.13 -17.56 -16.02
C GLU A 143 -8.71 -17.63 -15.41
N ALA A 144 -8.26 -16.54 -14.80
CA ALA A 144 -6.93 -16.47 -14.21
C ALA A 144 -6.89 -17.26 -12.90
N ARG A 145 -5.79 -17.99 -12.69
CA ARG A 145 -5.53 -18.70 -11.43
C ARG A 145 -4.60 -17.88 -10.54
N PHE A 146 -4.85 -17.93 -9.25
CA PHE A 146 -4.00 -17.27 -8.26
C PHE A 146 -3.00 -18.25 -7.66
N ASP A 147 -1.75 -17.82 -7.62
CA ASP A 147 -0.73 -18.39 -6.74
C ASP A 147 -0.51 -17.43 -5.58
N PHE A 148 -1.19 -17.70 -4.47
CA PHE A 148 -1.07 -16.89 -3.26
C PHE A 148 0.31 -17.04 -2.60
N SER A 149 0.99 -18.19 -2.76
CA SER A 149 2.32 -18.41 -2.22
C SER A 149 3.33 -17.50 -2.92
N GLN A 150 3.35 -17.56 -4.25
CA GLN A 150 4.20 -16.71 -5.08
C GLN A 150 3.89 -15.23 -4.85
N SER A 151 2.61 -14.85 -4.79
CA SER A 151 2.20 -13.49 -4.47
C SER A 151 2.75 -13.01 -3.12
N ASN A 152 2.68 -13.82 -2.07
CA ASN A 152 3.20 -13.47 -0.76
C ASN A 152 4.74 -13.32 -0.75
N ILE A 153 5.45 -14.14 -1.52
CA ILE A 153 6.90 -14.03 -1.70
C ILE A 153 7.24 -12.69 -2.37
N GLU A 154 6.61 -12.38 -3.50
CA GLU A 154 6.84 -11.11 -4.23
C GLU A 154 6.59 -9.89 -3.34
N SER A 155 5.51 -9.95 -2.57
CA SER A 155 5.13 -8.90 -1.62
C SER A 155 6.21 -8.70 -0.56
N SER A 156 6.67 -9.81 0.04
CA SER A 156 7.69 -9.79 1.09
C SER A 156 9.03 -9.28 0.58
N LEU A 157 9.43 -9.63 -0.65
CA LEU A 157 10.64 -9.13 -1.28
C LEU A 157 10.60 -7.60 -1.42
N VAL A 158 9.50 -7.05 -1.94
CA VAL A 158 9.35 -5.60 -2.10
C VAL A 158 9.31 -4.89 -0.75
N LEU A 159 8.59 -5.45 0.24
CA LEU A 159 8.55 -4.89 1.59
C LEU A 159 9.95 -4.83 2.22
N ASN A 160 10.73 -5.90 2.12
CA ASN A 160 12.09 -5.96 2.67
C ASN A 160 13.04 -5.00 1.95
N GLU A 161 12.99 -4.94 0.61
CA GLU A 161 13.77 -4.00 -0.20
C GLU A 161 13.52 -2.55 0.23
N VAL A 162 12.24 -2.17 0.34
CA VAL A 162 11.87 -0.80 0.70
C VAL A 162 12.23 -0.48 2.15
N LYS A 163 12.10 -1.44 3.08
CA LYS A 163 12.53 -1.27 4.47
C LYS A 163 14.02 -0.92 4.53
N LEU A 164 14.87 -1.72 3.90
CA LEU A 164 16.33 -1.49 3.86
C LEU A 164 16.68 -0.14 3.22
N MET A 165 15.98 0.22 2.13
CA MET A 165 16.17 1.52 1.47
C MET A 165 15.84 2.68 2.41
N VAL A 166 14.70 2.62 3.11
CA VAL A 166 14.26 3.68 4.02
C VAL A 166 15.18 3.77 5.23
N ASP A 167 15.58 2.64 5.81
CA ASP A 167 16.53 2.62 6.92
C ASP A 167 17.86 3.27 6.52
N SER A 168 18.37 2.95 5.32
CA SER A 168 19.57 3.59 4.78
C SER A 168 19.40 5.11 4.59
N LYS A 169 18.23 5.55 4.09
CA LYS A 169 17.92 6.99 3.90
C LYS A 169 17.88 7.74 5.24
N ILE A 170 17.20 7.18 6.25
CA ILE A 170 17.07 7.79 7.58
C ILE A 170 18.43 7.87 8.28
N ASN A 171 19.22 6.80 8.25
CA ASN A 171 20.54 6.78 8.89
C ASN A 171 21.49 7.81 8.26
N LYS A 172 21.42 8.01 6.93
CA LYS A 172 22.18 9.07 6.25
C LYS A 172 21.68 10.48 6.59
N GLN A 173 20.38 10.65 6.79
CA GLN A 173 19.78 11.93 7.15
C GLN A 173 20.15 12.35 8.58
N TYR A 174 20.41 11.39 9.47
CA TYR A 174 20.71 11.63 10.88
C TYR A 174 21.95 10.84 11.35
N PRO A 175 23.15 11.20 10.90
CA PRO A 175 24.37 10.40 11.11
C PRO A 175 24.87 10.40 12.56
N ASN A 176 24.49 11.40 13.36
CA ASN A 176 24.97 11.60 14.73
C ASN A 176 24.11 10.89 15.78
N LEU A 177 23.03 10.21 15.36
CA LEU A 177 22.14 9.48 16.26
C LEU A 177 22.54 8.01 16.27
N ASP A 178 22.89 7.51 17.44
CA ASP A 178 23.24 6.11 17.62
C ASP A 178 21.97 5.25 17.73
N PHE A 179 21.50 4.78 16.58
CA PHE A 179 20.33 3.90 16.48
C PHE A 179 20.52 2.54 17.18
N SER A 180 21.73 2.17 17.62
CA SER A 180 21.95 0.92 18.35
C SER A 180 21.50 1.01 19.82
N LYS A 181 21.47 2.22 20.40
CA LYS A 181 20.98 2.47 21.76
C LYS A 181 19.45 2.45 21.87
N ALA A 182 18.76 2.71 20.76
CA ALA A 182 17.31 2.68 20.63
C ALA A 182 16.66 1.31 20.85
N CYS A 183 17.38 0.23 20.51
CA CYS A 183 16.84 -1.13 20.50
C CYS A 183 16.91 -1.85 21.87
N ASN A 184 17.42 -1.19 22.91
CA ASN A 184 17.55 -1.74 24.26
C ASN A 184 16.44 -1.22 25.19
N THR A 185 15.17 -1.47 24.84
CA THR A 185 14.02 -1.45 25.77
C THR A 185 12.87 -2.27 25.20
#